data_AF-A0A6J5DGI9-F1
#
_entry.id   AF-A0A6J5DGI9-F1
#
_cell.length_a   1.000
_cell.length_b   1.000
_cell.length_c   1.000
_cell.angle_alpha   90.00
_cell.angle_beta   90.00
_cell.angle_gamma   90.00
#
_symmetry.space_group_name_H-M   'P 1'
#
loop_
_entity.id
_entity.type
_entity.pdbx_description
1 polymer ?
#
loop_
_entity_poly.entity_id
_entity_poly.type
_entity_poly.pdbx_seq_one_letter_code
_entity_poly.pdbx_strand_id
1 'polypeptide(L)'
;MKTIRLKRDGVTVRVSVAPSTLIVDAQCGWFAEPMTEYREHGGALAGVDRPEQTPLAKALIAAAVDRAMRRPARSAFDRLCDELHAERQARQCAGKPLRMALAPRRSRAARRIIFFKGV
;
A
#
# COMPACT_ATOMS: atom_id res chain seq x y z
N MET A 1 7.74 10.16 19.25
CA MET A 1 7.45 10.62 17.87
C MET A 1 8.48 9.99 16.94
N LYS A 2 8.04 9.29 15.88
CA LYS A 2 8.92 8.58 14.94
C LYS A 2 8.91 9.30 13.60
N THR A 3 10.09 9.64 13.08
CA THR A 3 10.23 10.32 11.78
C THR A 3 10.95 9.43 10.79
N ILE A 4 10.40 9.30 9.59
CA ILE A 4 10.91 8.46 8.50
C ILE A 4 11.08 9.35 7.26
N ARG A 5 12.21 9.21 6.57
CA ARG A 5 12.47 9.92 5.30
C ARG A 5 12.41 8.92 4.15
N LEU A 6 11.69 9.28 3.11
CA LEU A 6 11.42 8.46 1.94
C LEU A 6 11.63 9.31 0.68
N LYS A 7 11.89 8.66 -0.45
CA LYS A 7 11.92 9.30 -1.77
C LYS A 7 10.93 8.57 -2.67
N ARG A 8 10.02 9.30 -3.31
CA ARG A 8 8.98 8.74 -4.18
C ARG A 8 8.83 9.62 -5.41
N ASP A 9 9.00 9.06 -6.61
CA ASP A 9 8.89 9.79 -7.89
C ASP A 9 9.75 11.06 -7.96
N GLY A 10 10.93 11.06 -7.31
CA GLY A 10 11.81 12.23 -7.23
C GLY A 10 11.44 13.24 -6.12
N VAL A 11 10.29 13.08 -5.47
CA VAL A 11 9.83 13.90 -4.34
C VAL A 11 10.43 13.38 -3.03
N THR A 12 10.95 14.29 -2.23
CA THR A 12 11.42 13.99 -0.87
C THR A 12 10.23 14.02 0.08
N VAL A 13 10.01 12.94 0.82
CA VAL A 13 8.88 12.82 1.74
C VAL A 13 9.38 12.55 3.15
N ARG A 14 8.90 13.33 4.12
CA ARG A 14 9.12 13.15 5.55
C ARG A 14 7.82 12.73 6.21
N VAL A 15 7.78 11.54 6.78
CA VAL A 15 6.63 11.01 7.51
C VAL A 15 6.92 11.08 9.00
N SER A 16 6.12 11.83 9.75
CA SER A 16 6.22 11.95 11.20
C SER A 16 4.98 11.34 11.86
N VAL A 17 5.19 10.32 12.68
CA VAL A 17 4.14 9.60 13.40
C VAL A 17 4.19 10.03 14.86
N ALA A 18 3.16 10.76 15.27
CA ALA A 18 2.87 11.10 16.65
C ALA A 18 1.95 10.03 17.28
N PRO A 19 1.64 10.10 18.59
CA PRO A 19 0.79 9.10 19.24
C PRO A 19 -0.61 8.96 18.63
N SER A 20 -1.20 10.06 18.15
CA SER A 20 -2.56 10.10 17.58
C SER A 20 -2.63 10.69 16.17
N THR A 21 -1.55 11.28 15.67
CA THR A 21 -1.51 12.00 14.39
C THR A 21 -0.39 11.53 13.49
N LEU A 22 -0.67 11.53 12.19
CA LEU A 22 0.29 11.28 11.13
C LEU A 22 0.47 12.57 10.35
N ILE A 23 1.72 13.02 10.21
CA ILE A 23 2.10 14.21 9.46
C ILE A 23 3.01 13.76 8.32
N VAL A 24 2.77 14.26 7.11
CA VAL A 24 3.56 13.95 5.93
C VAL A 24 3.93 15.24 5.22
N ASP A 25 5.22 15.53 5.18
CA ASP A 25 5.78 16.65 4.42
C ASP A 25 6.32 16.11 3.10
N ALA A 26 5.95 16.72 1.98
CA ALA A 26 6.41 16.34 0.65
C ALA A 26 6.99 17.56 -0.08
N GLN A 27 8.17 17.41 -0.67
CA GLN A 27 8.87 18.48 -1.38
C GLN A 27 9.42 18.00 -2.72
N CYS A 28 9.00 18.66 -3.80
CA CYS A 28 9.42 18.34 -5.18
C CYS A 28 10.66 19.17 -5.57
N GLY A 29 11.85 18.66 -5.25
CA GLY A 29 13.10 19.39 -5.47
C GLY A 29 13.36 20.48 -4.43
N TRP A 30 14.51 21.16 -4.52
CA TRP A 30 14.96 22.10 -3.48
C TRP A 30 14.25 23.46 -3.50
N PHE A 31 13.69 23.86 -4.64
CA PHE A 31 13.06 25.16 -4.82
C PHE A 31 11.53 25.13 -4.66
N ALA A 32 10.92 23.94 -4.63
CA ALA A 32 9.48 23.84 -4.42
C ALA A 32 9.15 24.03 -2.95
N GLU A 33 8.04 24.73 -2.71
CA GLU A 33 7.46 24.88 -1.38
C GLU A 33 7.05 23.50 -0.83
N PRO A 34 7.47 23.15 0.40
CA PRO A 34 7.09 21.89 1.01
C PRO A 34 5.59 21.87 1.32
N MET A 35 4.91 20.83 0.88
CA MET A 35 3.50 20.58 1.17
C MET A 35 3.37 19.70 2.40
N THR A 36 2.50 20.08 3.33
CA THR A 36 2.27 19.33 4.58
C THR A 36 0.85 18.80 4.61
N GLU A 37 0.70 17.49 4.72
CA GLU A 37 -0.56 16.82 4.97
C GLU A 37 -0.59 16.26 6.38
N TYR A 38 -1.74 16.33 7.04
CA TYR A 38 -1.94 15.69 8.34
C TYR A 38 -3.21 14.86 8.35
N ARG A 39 -3.20 13.80 9.16
CA ARG A 39 -4.38 12.96 9.41
C ARG A 39 -4.35 12.39 10.82
N GLU A 40 -5.48 12.45 11.50
CA GLU A 40 -5.66 11.77 12.77
C GLU A 40 -5.85 10.27 12.55
N HIS A 41 -5.25 9.46 13.42
CA HIS A 41 -5.37 8.00 13.39
C HIS A 41 -5.72 7.40 14.75
N GLY A 42 -5.95 8.22 15.78
CA GLY A 42 -6.48 7.77 17.09
C GLY A 42 -5.67 6.66 17.76
N GLY A 43 -4.35 6.60 17.56
CA GLY A 43 -3.50 5.54 18.11
C GLY A 43 -3.29 4.32 17.21
N ALA A 44 -3.96 4.20 16.06
CA ALA A 44 -3.85 3.05 15.17
C ALA A 44 -2.43 2.78 14.61
N LEU A 45 -1.54 3.78 14.64
CA LEU A 45 -0.15 3.66 14.22
C LEU A 45 0.84 3.58 15.39
N ALA A 46 0.35 3.62 16.64
CA ALA A 46 1.20 3.50 17.81
C ALA A 46 1.76 2.06 17.91
N GLY A 47 3.08 1.93 18.04
CA GLY A 47 3.75 0.64 18.15
C GLY A 47 3.93 -0.13 16.85
N VAL A 48 3.55 0.43 15.70
CA VAL A 48 3.79 -0.22 14.39
C VAL A 48 5.26 -0.05 13.99
N ASP A 49 5.93 -1.16 13.66
CA ASP A 49 7.34 -1.17 13.27
C ASP A 49 7.60 -0.40 11.97
N ARG A 50 6.66 -0.45 11.02
CA ARG A 50 6.74 0.20 9.70
C ARG A 50 5.45 0.96 9.36
N PRO A 51 5.18 2.09 10.03
CA PRO A 51 3.93 2.82 9.85
C PRO A 51 3.76 3.35 8.42
N GLU A 52 4.86 3.62 7.70
CA GLU A 52 4.88 4.03 6.29
C GLU A 52 4.32 2.96 5.33
N GLN A 53 4.29 1.69 5.74
CA GLN A 53 3.76 0.61 4.91
C GLN A 53 2.25 0.41 5.06
N THR A 54 1.65 1.04 6.07
CA THR A 54 0.21 0.96 6.34
C THR A 54 -0.60 1.63 5.22
N PRO A 55 -1.84 1.16 4.94
CA PRO A 55 -2.68 1.73 3.90
C PRO A 55 -2.99 3.21 4.15
N LEU A 56 -3.17 3.60 5.43
CA LEU A 56 -3.41 4.99 5.82
C LEU A 56 -2.21 5.88 5.47
N ALA A 57 -1.00 5.47 5.84
CA ALA A 57 0.20 6.25 5.54
C ALA A 57 0.49 6.29 4.05
N LYS A 58 0.33 5.17 3.32
CA LYS A 58 0.51 5.13 1.87
C LYS A 58 -0.42 6.09 1.13
N ALA A 59 -1.68 6.17 1.56
CA ALA A 59 -2.66 7.09 0.98
C ALA A 59 -2.30 8.56 1.26
N LEU A 60 -1.90 8.88 2.49
CA LEU A 60 -1.49 10.24 2.86
C LEU A 60 -0.20 10.66 2.13
N ILE A 61 0.78 9.76 2.01
CA ILE A 61 2.00 9.97 1.23
C ILE A 61 1.67 10.19 -0.24
N ALA A 62 0.77 9.41 -0.83
CA ALA A 62 0.38 9.60 -2.23
C ALA A 62 -0.27 10.98 -2.45
N ALA A 63 -1.20 11.38 -1.58
CA ALA A 63 -1.84 12.69 -1.64
C ALA A 63 -0.85 13.85 -1.50
N ALA A 64 0.09 13.75 -0.54
CA ALA A 64 1.13 14.76 -0.35
C ALA A 64 2.07 14.85 -1.57
N VAL A 65 2.46 13.72 -2.15
CA VAL A 65 3.30 13.66 -3.36
C VAL A 65 2.58 14.26 -4.56
N ASP A 66 1.31 13.91 -4.78
CA ASP A 66 0.54 14.44 -5.90
C ASP A 66 0.35 15.96 -5.79
N ARG A 67 0.09 16.48 -4.58
CA ARG A 67 0.03 17.93 -4.32
C ARG A 67 1.39 18.61 -4.52
N ALA A 68 2.48 18.03 -4.00
CA ALA A 68 3.83 18.57 -4.18
C ALA A 68 4.27 18.59 -5.65
N MET A 69 3.82 17.63 -6.44
CA MET A 69 4.05 17.56 -7.88
C MET A 69 3.12 18.48 -8.69
N ARG A 70 2.19 19.18 -8.04
CA ARG A 70 1.10 19.94 -8.69
C ARG A 70 0.38 19.11 -9.75
N ARG A 71 0.27 17.79 -9.53
CA ARG A 71 -0.51 16.95 -10.43
C ARG A 71 -1.96 17.42 -10.33
N PRO A 72 -2.67 17.60 -11.45
CA PRO A 72 -4.08 17.94 -11.39
C PRO A 72 -4.79 16.87 -10.55
N ALA A 73 -5.73 17.29 -9.71
CA ALA A 73 -6.62 16.33 -9.05
C ALA A 73 -7.20 15.44 -10.15
N ARG A 74 -7.01 14.10 -10.02
CA ARG A 74 -7.51 13.14 -11.01
C ARG A 74 -8.94 13.52 -11.36
N SER A 75 -9.16 13.80 -12.65
CA SER A 75 -10.44 14.27 -13.13
C SER A 75 -11.53 13.24 -12.81
N ALA A 76 -12.79 13.66 -12.77
CA ALA A 76 -13.89 12.70 -12.60
C ALA A 76 -13.85 11.59 -13.66
N PHE A 77 -13.33 11.90 -14.85
CA PHE A 77 -13.10 10.95 -15.93
C PHE A 77 -12.01 9.92 -15.59
N ASP A 78 -10.88 10.34 -15.04
CA ASP A 78 -9.81 9.40 -14.65
C ASP A 78 -10.27 8.41 -13.57
N ARG A 79 -11.10 8.88 -12.62
CA ARG A 79 -11.69 8.01 -11.59
C ARG A 79 -12.66 7.00 -12.20
N LEU A 80 -13.50 7.43 -13.14
CA LEU A 80 -14.39 6.54 -13.89
C LEU A 80 -13.60 5.50 -14.70
N CYS A 81 -12.47 5.88 -15.30
CA CYS A 81 -11.60 4.94 -15.99
C CYS A 81 -11.01 3.90 -15.03
N ASP A 82 -10.53 4.31 -13.85
CA ASP A 82 -10.04 3.39 -12.83
C ASP A 82 -11.13 2.41 -12.35
N GLU A 83 -12.36 2.91 -12.13
CA GLU A 83 -13.52 2.08 -11.74
C GLU A 83 -13.89 1.08 -12.84
N LEU A 84 -13.97 1.53 -14.10
CA LEU A 84 -14.21 0.66 -15.25
C LEU A 84 -13.11 -0.38 -15.43
N HIS A 85 -11.85 -0.02 -15.20
CA HIS A 85 -10.73 -0.96 -15.25
C HIS A 85 -10.77 -1.97 -14.10
N ALA A 86 -11.12 -1.54 -12.89
CA ALA A 86 -11.31 -2.41 -11.74
C ALA A 86 -12.46 -3.39 -11.96
N GLU A 87 -13.60 -2.94 -12.50
CA GLU A 87 -14.70 -3.81 -12.90
C GLU A 87 -14.30 -4.78 -14.01
N ARG A 88 -13.60 -4.31 -15.03
CA ARG A 88 -13.13 -5.16 -16.13
C ARG A 88 -12.16 -6.23 -15.62
N GLN A 89 -11.26 -5.87 -14.71
CA GLN A 89 -10.37 -6.83 -14.05
C GLN A 89 -11.14 -7.81 -13.16
N ALA A 90 -12.12 -7.34 -12.39
CA ALA A 90 -12.97 -8.19 -11.56
C ALA A 90 -13.74 -9.21 -12.39
N ARG A 91 -14.33 -8.78 -13.51
CA ARG A 91 -15.04 -9.65 -14.47
C ARG A 91 -14.08 -10.62 -15.18
N GLN A 92 -12.88 -10.18 -15.53
CA GLN A 92 -11.84 -11.04 -16.12
C GLN A 92 -11.27 -12.06 -15.11
N CYS A 93 -11.18 -11.71 -13.83
CA CYS A 93 -10.78 -12.60 -12.76
C CYS A 93 -11.90 -13.57 -12.37
N ALA A 94 -13.17 -13.17 -12.48
CA ALA A 94 -14.33 -14.05 -12.27
C ALA A 94 -14.41 -15.19 -13.31
N GLY A 95 -13.85 -15.00 -14.51
CA GLY A 95 -13.75 -16.02 -15.56
C GLY A 95 -12.48 -16.88 -15.48
N LYS A 96 -11.55 -16.62 -14.56
CA LYS A 96 -10.37 -17.46 -14.34
C LYS A 96 -10.64 -18.38 -13.15
N PRO A 97 -10.49 -19.72 -13.29
CA PRO A 97 -10.51 -20.57 -12.11
C PRO A 97 -9.41 -20.08 -11.17
N LEU A 98 -9.81 -19.66 -9.97
CA LEU A 98 -8.89 -19.43 -8.87
C LEU A 98 -8.01 -20.67 -8.80
N ARG A 99 -6.73 -20.56 -9.18
CA ARG A 99 -5.72 -21.51 -8.75
C ARG A 99 -5.61 -21.32 -7.24
N MET A 100 -6.57 -21.86 -6.51
CA MET A 100 -6.45 -22.13 -5.10
C MET A 100 -5.22 -23.02 -4.98
N ALA A 101 -4.09 -22.43 -4.62
CA ALA A 101 -3.01 -23.18 -4.04
C ALA A 101 -3.56 -23.72 -2.72
N LEU A 102 -4.22 -24.89 -2.79
CA LEU A 102 -4.40 -25.78 -1.66
C LEU A 102 -3.00 -26.17 -1.21
N ALA A 103 -2.38 -25.32 -0.39
CA ALA A 103 -1.26 -25.74 0.41
C ALA A 103 -1.77 -26.89 1.28
N PRO A 104 -1.25 -28.12 1.16
CA PRO A 104 -1.57 -29.15 2.14
C PRO A 104 -1.02 -28.65 3.47
N ARG A 105 -1.92 -28.27 4.39
CA ARG A 105 -1.63 -28.26 5.82
C ARG A 105 -1.14 -29.67 6.14
N ARG A 106 0.19 -29.86 6.15
CA ARG A 106 0.83 -31.03 6.72
C ARG A 106 0.55 -31.01 8.22
N SER A 107 -0.61 -31.54 8.61
CA SER A 107 -0.78 -32.15 9.91
C SER A 107 0.21 -33.30 9.96
N ARG A 108 1.21 -33.13 10.81
CA ARG A 108 2.28 -34.07 11.08
C ARG A 108 1.68 -35.21 11.91
N ALA A 109 0.98 -36.12 11.27
CA ALA A 109 0.54 -37.38 11.87
C ALA A 109 0.47 -38.46 10.79
N ALA A 110 1.46 -39.36 10.84
CA ALA A 110 1.45 -40.77 10.43
C ALA A 110 0.45 -41.18 9.31
N ARG A 111 0.88 -41.83 8.22
CA ARG A 111 1.49 -43.17 8.23
C ARG A 111 2.06 -43.47 6.84
N ARG A 112 3.18 -44.22 6.85
CA ARG A 112 3.73 -45.07 5.79
C ARG A 112 2.80 -45.27 4.59
N ILE A 113 3.19 -44.75 3.43
CA ILE A 113 2.80 -45.33 2.13
C ILE A 113 4.09 -45.81 1.48
N ILE A 114 4.06 -47.10 1.16
CA ILE A 114 5.16 -47.94 0.71
C ILE A 114 5.52 -47.53 -0.72
N PHE A 115 6.82 -47.37 -0.98
CA PHE A 115 7.36 -47.25 -2.33
C PHE A 115 7.20 -48.60 -3.05
N PHE A 116 6.45 -48.64 -4.14
CA PHE A 116 6.73 -49.60 -5.21
C PHE A 116 7.38 -48.85 -6.37
N LYS A 117 8.69 -49.03 -6.46
CA LYS A 117 9.53 -48.70 -7.61
C LYS A 117 9.44 -49.89 -8.58
N GLY A 118 9.23 -49.60 -9.86
CA GLY A 118 8.68 -50.54 -10.83
C GLY A 118 9.55 -51.68 -11.33
N VAL A 119 8.92 -52.46 -12.22
CA VAL A 119 9.44 -53.12 -13.44
C VAL A 119 8.28 -53.10 -14.44
#